data_AF-A0A6G1RL70-F1
#
_entry.id   AF-A0A6G1RL70-F1
#
_cell.length_a   1.000
_cell.length_b   1.000
_cell.length_c   1.000
_cell.angle_alpha   90.00
_cell.angle_beta   90.00
_cell.angle_gamma   90.00
#
_symmetry.space_group_name_H-M   'P 1'
#
loop_
_entity.id
_entity.type
_entity.pdbx_description
1 polymer ?
#
loop_
_entity_poly.entity_id
_entity_poly.type
_entity_poly.pdbx_seq_one_letter_code
_entity_poly.pdbx_strand_id
1 'polypeptide(L)'
;RPFLCALYAPVCMEYGRVTLPCRRLCQRAYSECSKLMEMFGVSWPEDMECTRFPDCDEPYPRLVDLNLVGEPTEDVPVAVQRDYGFWCPQELKIDPDLGYSFLRVRDCSPPCPNMYFRREELSFARYFIGVISIV
;
A
#
# COMPACT_ATOMS: atom_id res chain seq x y z
N ARG A 1 5.63 -4.85 19.85
CA ARG A 1 6.11 -3.91 18.79
C ARG A 1 6.06 -4.50 17.36
N PRO A 2 6.60 -5.69 17.03
CA PRO A 2 6.59 -6.20 15.65
C PRO A 2 5.18 -6.47 15.10
N PHE A 3 4.25 -6.89 15.95
CA PHE A 3 2.84 -7.13 15.57
C PHE A 3 2.14 -5.88 15.01
N LEU A 4 2.23 -4.74 15.69
CA LEU A 4 1.55 -3.50 15.28
C LEU A 4 2.06 -2.98 13.92
N CYS A 5 3.37 -3.08 13.68
CA CYS A 5 3.93 -2.71 12.38
C CYS A 5 3.41 -3.64 11.28
N ALA A 6 3.38 -4.95 11.50
CA ALA A 6 2.86 -5.89 10.52
C ALA A 6 1.34 -5.72 10.25
N LEU A 7 0.58 -5.23 11.24
CA LEU A 7 -0.86 -4.98 11.09
C LEU A 7 -1.17 -3.65 10.40
N TYR A 8 -0.54 -2.55 10.84
CA TYR A 8 -0.88 -1.19 10.38
C TYR A 8 0.03 -0.66 9.27
N ALA A 9 1.23 -1.23 9.12
CA ALA A 9 2.20 -0.87 8.09
C ALA A 9 2.76 -2.13 7.40
N PRO A 10 1.89 -2.94 6.75
CA PRO A 10 2.30 -4.17 6.08
C PRO A 10 3.13 -3.90 4.81
N VAL A 11 3.80 -4.94 4.33
CA VAL A 11 4.48 -4.91 3.03
C VAL A 11 3.43 -4.95 1.91
N CYS A 12 3.52 -4.01 0.97
CA CYS A 12 2.69 -3.99 -0.22
C CYS A 12 3.20 -5.01 -1.25
N MET A 13 2.30 -5.88 -1.70
CA MET A 13 2.47 -6.73 -2.88
C MET A 13 1.94 -5.99 -4.12
N GLU A 14 2.09 -6.55 -5.31
CA GLU A 14 1.52 -5.97 -6.54
C GLU A 14 -0.01 -5.76 -6.42
N TYR A 15 -0.49 -4.62 -6.93
CA TYR A 15 -1.90 -4.21 -7.00
C TYR A 15 -2.64 -4.14 -5.64
N GLY A 16 -2.19 -3.28 -4.72
CA GLY A 16 -2.96 -2.90 -3.53
C GLY A 16 -3.21 -4.02 -2.51
N ARG A 17 -2.60 -5.19 -2.71
CA ARG A 17 -2.64 -6.33 -1.80
C ARG A 17 -1.59 -6.14 -0.71
N VAL A 18 -1.96 -6.39 0.53
CA VAL A 18 -1.10 -6.22 1.70
C VAL A 18 -1.04 -7.50 2.51
N THR A 19 0.14 -7.88 3.00
CA THR A 19 0.28 -9.10 3.80
C THR A 19 -0.24 -8.93 5.23
N LEU A 20 -1.04 -9.87 5.72
CA LEU A 20 -1.49 -9.90 7.13
C LEU A 20 -0.44 -10.55 8.05
N PRO A 21 -0.38 -10.16 9.35
CA PRO A 21 0.46 -10.85 10.32
C PRO A 21 -0.06 -12.26 10.60
N CYS A 22 0.83 -13.16 11.02
CA CYS A 22 0.45 -14.53 11.39
C CYS A 22 -0.13 -14.62 12.82
N ARG A 23 -0.98 -15.63 13.04
CA ARG A 23 -1.71 -15.85 14.30
C ARG A 23 -0.79 -16.03 15.51
N ARG A 24 0.30 -16.78 15.39
CA ARG A 24 1.27 -16.99 16.48
C ARG A 24 1.91 -15.66 16.93
N LEU A 25 2.16 -14.74 16.00
CA LEU A 25 2.69 -13.41 16.31
C LEU A 25 1.68 -12.56 17.08
N CYS A 26 0.40 -12.62 16.69
CA CYS A 26 -0.69 -12.00 17.42
C CYS A 26 -0.82 -12.55 18.85
N GLN A 27 -0.86 -13.87 19.01
CA GLN A 27 -1.02 -14.52 20.33
C GLN A 27 0.10 -14.12 21.30
N ARG A 28 1.33 -14.04 20.80
CA ARG A 28 2.47 -13.56 21.59
C ARG A 28 2.25 -12.12 22.05
N ALA A 29 1.88 -11.22 21.12
CA ALA A 29 1.60 -9.83 21.44
C ALA A 29 0.43 -9.68 22.43
N TYR A 30 -0.63 -10.48 22.27
CA TYR A 30 -1.76 -10.50 23.19
C TYR A 30 -1.31 -10.90 24.60
N SER A 31 -0.57 -12.01 24.74
CA SER A 31 -0.13 -12.49 26.06
C SER A 31 0.77 -11.50 26.82
N GLU A 32 1.57 -10.73 26.09
CA GLU A 32 2.52 -9.77 26.69
C GLU A 32 1.89 -8.40 26.93
N CYS A 33 0.90 -8.00 26.12
CA CYS A 33 0.39 -6.63 26.11
C CYS A 33 -1.09 -6.47 26.53
N SER A 34 -1.92 -7.52 26.52
CA SER A 34 -3.36 -7.39 26.82
C SER A 34 -3.62 -6.76 28.18
N LYS A 35 -2.95 -7.28 29.23
CA LYS A 35 -3.03 -6.77 30.59
C LYS A 35 -2.51 -5.33 30.71
N LEU A 36 -1.48 -4.98 29.95
CA LEU A 36 -0.94 -3.62 29.92
C LEU A 36 -1.95 -2.64 29.29
N MET A 37 -2.58 -3.03 28.19
CA MET A 37 -3.61 -2.23 27.53
C MET A 37 -4.80 -1.98 28.44
N GLU A 38 -5.27 -3.01 29.14
CA GLU A 38 -6.36 -2.89 30.13
C GLU A 38 -6.00 -1.91 31.25
N MET A 39 -4.77 -1.92 31.75
CA MET A 39 -4.31 -0.96 32.78
C MET A 39 -4.34 0.48 32.30
N PHE A 40 -4.16 0.73 30.99
CA PHE A 40 -4.28 2.06 30.39
C PHE A 40 -5.70 2.37 29.88
N GLY A 41 -6.69 1.52 30.19
CA GLY A 41 -8.08 1.71 29.78
C GLY A 41 -8.35 1.44 28.30
N VAL A 42 -7.44 0.75 27.61
CA VAL A 42 -7.58 0.36 26.21
C VAL A 42 -7.92 -1.13 26.17
N SER A 43 -9.11 -1.47 25.68
CA SER A 43 -9.46 -2.88 25.44
C SER A 43 -8.72 -3.41 24.21
N TRP A 44 -8.54 -4.73 24.16
CA TRP A 44 -8.05 -5.37 22.94
C TRP A 44 -9.13 -5.29 21.86
N PRO A 45 -8.89 -4.61 20.73
CA PRO A 45 -9.94 -4.37 19.73
C PRO A 45 -10.22 -5.61 18.88
N GLU A 46 -11.44 -5.69 18.33
CA GLU A 46 -11.88 -6.79 17.45
C GLU A 46 -11.01 -6.94 16.19
N ASP A 47 -10.41 -5.86 15.71
CA ASP A 47 -9.45 -5.86 14.58
C ASP A 47 -8.12 -6.53 14.88
N MET A 48 -7.81 -6.72 16.17
CA MET A 48 -6.60 -7.41 16.62
C MET A 48 -6.88 -8.83 17.11
N GLU A 49 -8.10 -9.35 16.98
CA GLU A 49 -8.41 -10.72 17.39
C GLU A 49 -7.59 -11.75 16.61
N CYS A 50 -6.88 -12.61 17.33
CA CYS A 50 -5.94 -13.53 16.70
C CYS A 50 -6.61 -14.60 15.82
N THR A 51 -7.92 -14.83 15.99
CA THR A 51 -8.74 -15.70 15.14
C THR A 51 -8.82 -15.20 13.70
N ARG A 52 -8.71 -13.88 13.48
CA ARG A 52 -8.79 -13.25 12.16
C ARG A 52 -7.52 -13.42 11.33
N PHE A 53 -6.40 -13.79 11.96
CA PHE A 53 -5.12 -13.95 11.28
C PHE A 53 -4.87 -15.41 10.85
N PRO A 54 -4.17 -15.62 9.71
CA PRO A 54 -3.81 -16.94 9.21
C PRO A 54 -2.75 -17.62 10.07
N ASP A 55 -2.62 -18.94 9.94
CA ASP A 55 -1.52 -19.66 10.58
C ASP A 55 -0.18 -19.36 9.86
N CYS A 56 0.95 -19.50 10.57
CA CYS A 56 2.26 -19.07 10.07
C CYS A 56 2.72 -19.80 8.81
N ASP A 57 2.28 -21.04 8.65
CA ASP A 57 2.69 -21.93 7.56
C ASP A 57 1.69 -21.90 6.40
N GLU A 58 0.63 -21.08 6.52
CA GLU A 58 -0.45 -20.99 5.53
C GLU A 58 -0.04 -20.03 4.39
N PRO A 59 -0.18 -20.44 3.11
CA PRO A 59 0.16 -19.59 1.98
C PRO A 59 -0.77 -18.37 1.90
N TYR A 60 -0.17 -17.19 1.73
CA TYR A 60 -0.86 -15.92 1.54
C TYR A 60 -0.85 -15.52 0.06
N PRO A 61 -1.93 -14.93 -0.51
CA PRO A 61 -3.21 -14.58 0.12
C PRO A 61 -4.17 -15.78 0.26
N ARG A 62 -4.95 -15.82 1.34
CA ARG A 62 -6.03 -16.80 1.46
C ARG A 62 -7.23 -16.37 0.62
N LEU A 63 -7.95 -17.36 0.10
CA LEU A 63 -9.13 -17.12 -0.75
C LEU A 63 -10.29 -16.45 0.01
N VAL A 64 -10.38 -16.70 1.32
CA VAL A 64 -11.32 -16.04 2.25
C VAL A 64 -10.99 -14.56 2.43
N ASP A 65 -9.70 -14.20 2.45
CA ASP A 65 -9.26 -12.81 2.61
C ASP A 65 -9.43 -12.00 1.30
N LEU A 66 -9.65 -12.70 0.18
CA LEU A 66 -9.94 -12.13 -1.14
C LEU A 66 -11.44 -11.99 -1.44
N ASN A 67 -12.33 -12.38 -0.51
CA ASN A 67 -13.78 -12.42 -0.71
C ASN A 67 -14.21 -13.15 -2.01
N LEU A 68 -13.48 -14.18 -2.42
CA LEU A 68 -13.82 -15.00 -3.61
C LEU A 68 -14.72 -16.19 -3.27
N VAL A 69 -15.09 -16.38 -2.00
CA VAL A 69 -16.08 -17.37 -1.55
C VAL A 69 -17.21 -16.64 -0.84
N GLY A 70 -18.18 -16.19 -1.63
CA GLY A 70 -19.50 -15.77 -1.17
C GLY A 70 -20.49 -15.99 -2.31
N GLU A 71 -21.27 -17.06 -2.23
CA GLU A 71 -22.52 -17.15 -3.01
C GLU A 71 -23.45 -15.98 -2.62
N PRO A 72 -24.29 -15.51 -3.56
CA PRO A 72 -24.95 -14.22 -3.46
C PRO A 72 -26.16 -14.32 -2.54
N THR A 73 -26.02 -13.88 -1.29
CA THR A 73 -27.18 -13.59 -0.45
C THR A 73 -26.97 -12.26 0.24
N GLU A 74 -27.77 -11.30 -0.22
CA GLU A 74 -28.32 -10.09 0.41
C GLU A 74 -27.49 -9.47 1.56
N ASP A 75 -27.11 -8.21 1.34
CA ASP A 75 -26.34 -7.32 2.23
C ASP A 75 -24.85 -7.65 2.39
N VAL A 76 -24.14 -7.61 1.26
CA VAL A 76 -22.67 -7.45 1.25
C VAL A 76 -22.34 -6.08 1.88
N PRO A 77 -21.64 -5.97 3.03
CA PRO A 77 -20.92 -4.75 3.33
C PRO A 77 -19.85 -4.66 2.26
N VAL A 78 -20.13 -3.82 1.25
CA VAL A 78 -19.29 -3.47 0.13
C VAL A 78 -17.85 -3.79 0.50
N ALA A 79 -17.30 -4.87 -0.05
CA ALA A 79 -15.87 -5.11 -0.01
C ALA A 79 -15.28 -3.77 -0.40
N VAL A 80 -14.63 -3.08 0.54
CA VAL A 80 -14.23 -1.70 0.31
C VAL A 80 -13.11 -1.81 -0.71
N GLN A 81 -13.50 -1.82 -1.97
CA GLN A 81 -12.69 -1.51 -3.12
C GLN A 81 -12.40 -0.04 -2.92
N ARG A 82 -11.52 0.23 -1.95
CA ARG A 82 -10.88 1.51 -1.80
C ARG A 82 -10.09 1.60 -3.08
N ASP A 83 -10.70 2.25 -4.06
CA ASP A 83 -10.01 2.78 -5.22
C ASP A 83 -9.05 3.81 -4.61
N TYR A 84 -7.93 3.30 -4.09
CA TYR A 84 -6.80 4.10 -3.66
C TYR A 84 -6.26 4.69 -4.96
N GLY A 85 -6.98 5.70 -5.47
CA GLY A 85 -6.53 6.50 -6.57
C GLY A 85 -5.11 6.96 -6.28
N PHE A 86 -4.35 7.24 -7.33
CA PHE A 86 -3.01 7.76 -7.16
C PHE A 86 -3.03 8.94 -6.17
N TRP A 87 -2.28 8.86 -5.08
CA TRP A 87 -2.09 9.97 -4.13
C TRP A 87 -0.71 10.55 -4.39
N CYS A 88 -0.63 11.87 -4.58
CA CYS A 88 0.64 12.50 -4.90
C CYS A 88 1.60 12.44 -3.70
N PRO A 89 2.75 11.75 -3.83
CA PRO A 89 3.79 11.72 -2.80
C PRO A 89 4.28 13.13 -2.46
N GLN A 90 4.74 13.35 -1.23
CA GLN A 90 5.18 14.67 -0.78
C GLN A 90 6.32 15.23 -1.64
N GLU A 91 7.19 14.38 -2.16
CA GLU A 91 8.34 14.75 -2.99
C GLU A 91 7.95 15.21 -4.40
N LEU A 92 6.72 14.92 -4.83
CA LEU A 92 6.20 15.25 -6.16
C LEU A 92 5.07 16.30 -6.13
N LYS A 93 4.70 16.76 -4.92
CA LYS A 93 3.77 17.87 -4.75
C LYS A 93 4.41 19.17 -5.20
N ILE A 94 3.61 19.97 -5.88
CA ILE A 94 4.02 21.28 -6.38
C ILE A 94 3.11 22.38 -5.81
N ASP A 95 3.46 23.63 -6.11
CA ASP A 95 2.62 24.78 -5.78
C ASP A 95 1.26 24.69 -6.49
N PRO A 96 0.13 24.84 -5.76
CA PRO A 96 -1.21 24.74 -6.33
C PRO A 96 -1.51 25.83 -7.38
N ASP A 97 -0.82 26.97 -7.35
CA ASP A 97 -1.06 28.07 -8.30
C ASP A 97 -0.59 27.73 -9.73
N LEU A 98 0.27 26.73 -9.87
CA LEU A 98 0.79 26.30 -11.17
C LEU A 98 -0.19 25.41 -11.95
N GLY A 99 -1.19 24.82 -11.29
CA GLY A 99 -2.27 24.07 -11.95
C GLY A 99 -1.84 22.80 -12.69
N TYR A 100 -0.64 22.26 -12.44
CA TYR A 100 -0.23 21.00 -13.07
C TYR A 100 -1.00 19.82 -12.49
N SER A 101 -1.25 18.83 -13.34
CA SER A 101 -1.82 17.56 -12.91
C SER A 101 -1.06 16.39 -13.54
N PHE A 102 -0.90 15.33 -12.75
CA PHE A 102 -0.27 14.09 -13.19
C PHE A 102 -1.16 12.92 -12.81
N LEU A 103 -1.43 12.03 -13.77
CA LEU A 103 -2.38 10.91 -13.60
C LEU A 103 -3.75 11.34 -13.03
N ARG A 104 -4.24 12.51 -13.46
CA ARG A 104 -5.50 13.15 -13.00
C ARG A 104 -5.50 13.60 -11.53
N VAL A 105 -4.33 13.67 -10.90
CA VAL A 105 -4.14 14.24 -9.57
C VAL A 105 -3.63 15.66 -9.70
N ARG A 106 -4.32 16.62 -9.07
CA ARG A 106 -3.91 18.03 -9.06
C ARG A 106 -2.68 18.25 -8.19
N ASP A 107 -1.99 19.35 -8.44
CA ASP A 107 -0.84 19.81 -7.66
C ASP A 107 0.28 18.75 -7.60
N CYS A 108 0.40 17.97 -8.68
CA CYS A 108 1.31 16.85 -8.79
C CYS A 108 2.08 16.89 -10.10
N SER A 109 3.41 16.69 -10.02
CA SER A 109 4.31 16.68 -11.17
C SER A 109 4.96 15.31 -11.34
N PRO A 110 5.25 14.88 -12.58
CA PRO A 110 6.09 13.71 -12.82
C PRO A 110 7.50 13.89 -12.22
N PRO A 111 8.22 12.79 -11.94
CA PRO A 111 9.58 12.84 -11.42
C PRO A 111 10.55 13.52 -12.40
N CYS A 112 11.52 14.27 -11.87
CA CYS A 112 12.61 14.91 -12.63
C CYS A 112 13.51 13.93 -13.41
N PRO A 113 13.89 12.74 -12.88
CA PRO A 113 14.52 11.72 -13.72
C PRO A 113 13.49 11.18 -14.73
N ASN A 114 13.94 10.91 -15.95
CA ASN A 114 13.06 10.48 -17.04
C ASN A 114 12.29 9.21 -16.68
N MET A 115 10.96 9.31 -16.67
CA MET A 115 10.07 8.19 -16.37
C MET A 115 9.90 7.23 -17.56
N TYR A 116 10.08 7.72 -18.79
CA TYR A 116 9.76 6.99 -20.02
C TYR A 116 10.97 6.51 -20.82
N PHE A 117 12.17 7.06 -20.55
CA PHE A 117 13.36 6.77 -21.34
C PHE A 117 14.49 6.25 -20.47
N ARG A 118 15.18 5.23 -20.97
CA ARG A 118 16.41 4.72 -20.33
C ARG A 118 17.57 5.69 -20.57
N ARG A 119 18.66 5.54 -19.79
CA ARG A 119 19.83 6.42 -19.88
C ARG A 119 20.49 6.37 -21.26
N GLU A 120 20.53 5.21 -21.88
CA GLU A 120 21.08 4.98 -23.21
C GLU A 120 20.27 5.70 -24.31
N GLU A 121 18.94 5.67 -24.21
CA GLU A 121 18.04 6.34 -25.16
C GLU A 121 18.17 7.86 -25.07
N LEU A 122 18.35 8.39 -23.85
CA LEU A 122 18.62 9.80 -23.63
C LEU A 122 19.98 10.22 -24.18
N SER A 123 20.99 9.37 -24.04
CA SER A 123 22.32 9.63 -24.59
C SER A 123 22.27 9.69 -26.12
N PHE A 124 21.57 8.75 -26.74
CA PHE A 124 21.33 8.76 -28.18
C PHE A 124 20.57 10.02 -28.61
N ALA A 125 19.45 10.36 -27.95
CA ALA A 125 18.65 11.53 -28.28
C ALA A 125 19.44 12.84 -28.15
N ARG A 126 20.24 13.00 -27.09
CA ARG A 126 21.11 14.16 -26.90
C ARG A 126 22.15 14.29 -28.01
N TYR A 127 22.78 13.18 -28.38
CA TYR A 127 23.77 13.17 -29.46
C TYR A 127 23.12 13.50 -30.81
N PHE A 128 21.99 12.85 -31.11
CA PHE A 128 21.24 13.08 -32.33
C PHE A 128 20.78 14.54 -32.47
N ILE A 129 20.15 15.11 -31.43
CA ILE A 129 19.74 16.52 -31.41
C ILE A 129 20.96 17.43 -31.57
N GLY A 130 22.07 17.13 -30.89
CA GLY A 130 23.31 17.91 -30.99
C GLY A 130 23.90 17.92 -32.39
N VAL A 131 23.92 16.77 -33.08
CA VAL A 131 24.42 16.66 -34.45
C VAL A 131 23.49 17.34 -35.45
N ILE A 132 22.18 17.11 -35.33
CA ILE A 132 21.18 17.70 -36.24
C ILE A 132 21.08 19.22 -36.07
N SER A 133 21.38 19.79 -34.90
CA SER A 133 21.35 21.24 -34.71
C SER A 133 22.50 22.00 -35.40
N ILE A 134 23.55 21.27 -35.81
CA ILE A 134 24.76 21.85 -36.43
C ILE A 134 24.66 21.85 -37.97
N VAL A 135 23.90 20.91 -38.54
CA VAL A 135 23.71 20.74 -39.98
C VAL A 135 22.55 21.59 -40.46
#